data_AF-A0A2M8P285-F1
#
_entry.id   AF-A0A2M8P285-F1
#
_cell.length_a   1.000
_cell.length_b   1.000
_cell.length_c   1.000
_cell.angle_alpha   90.00
_cell.angle_beta   90.00
_cell.angle_gamma   90.00
#
_symmetry.space_group_name_H-M   'P 1'
#
loop_
_entity.id
_entity.type
_entity.pdbx_description
1 polymer ?
#
loop_
_entity_poly.entity_id
_entity_poly.type
_entity_poly.pdbx_seq_one_letter_code
_entity_poly.pdbx_strand_id
1 'polypeptide(L)'
;MTKIYNKLIRDKILEMIAREGKTYEVETLNDTDYKQALRNKVVEEAQEVSAASDDDLITEIADLYEVIDALIAIYGLSKSDIIQKQHERREIRGGFDKRLKLISTSD
;
A
#
# COMPACT_ATOMS: atom_id res chain seq x y z
N MET A 1 -11.91 -23.14 15.46
CA MET A 1 -12.73 -22.19 14.68
C MET A 1 -11.87 -21.63 13.57
N THR A 2 -12.37 -21.59 12.33
CA THR A 2 -11.63 -21.08 11.17
C THR A 2 -11.73 -19.56 11.13
N LYS A 3 -10.60 -18.85 10.93
CA LYS A 3 -10.56 -17.40 10.75
C LYS A 3 -10.48 -17.07 9.27
N ILE A 4 -11.39 -16.22 8.79
CA ILE A 4 -11.47 -15.78 7.39
C ILE A 4 -10.84 -14.39 7.29
N TYR A 5 -9.89 -14.20 6.36
CA TYR A 5 -9.13 -12.96 6.22
C TYR A 5 -9.46 -12.16 4.96
N ASN A 6 -9.72 -12.81 3.82
CA ASN A 6 -10.05 -12.17 2.53
C ASN A 6 -9.14 -10.99 2.16
N LYS A 7 -7.82 -11.19 2.25
CA LYS A 7 -6.83 -10.17 1.93
C LYS A 7 -5.72 -10.68 1.02
N LEU A 8 -5.15 -9.77 0.25
CA LEU A 8 -3.96 -10.03 -0.54
C LEU A 8 -2.75 -10.22 0.40
N ILE A 9 -1.91 -11.21 0.12
CA ILE A 9 -0.69 -11.52 0.88
C ILE A 9 0.52 -11.56 -0.04
N ARG A 10 1.72 -11.44 0.54
CA ARG A 10 2.96 -11.78 -0.16
C ARG A 10 3.10 -13.30 -0.26
N ASP A 11 3.76 -13.75 -1.31
CA ASP A 11 4.00 -15.17 -1.62
C ASP A 11 4.60 -15.96 -0.44
N LYS A 12 5.64 -15.42 0.20
CA LYS A 12 6.36 -16.08 1.31
C LYS A 12 5.55 -16.20 2.59
N ILE A 13 4.40 -15.53 2.71
CA ILE A 13 3.51 -15.68 3.87
C ILE A 13 2.98 -17.12 3.95
N LEU A 14 2.73 -17.78 2.82
CA LEU A 14 2.27 -19.18 2.82
C LEU A 14 3.34 -20.13 3.39
N GLU A 15 4.61 -19.90 3.07
CA GLU A 15 5.72 -20.67 3.64
C GLU A 15 5.86 -20.46 5.16
N MET A 16 5.61 -19.25 5.64
CA MET A 16 5.63 -18.95 7.07
C MET A 16 4.49 -19.65 7.80
N ILE A 17 3.26 -19.58 7.25
CA ILE A 17 2.09 -20.29 7.79
C ILE A 17 2.35 -21.80 7.84
N ALA A 18 2.90 -22.38 6.78
CA ALA A 18 3.24 -23.80 6.72
C ALA A 18 4.31 -24.19 7.76
N ARG A 19 5.35 -23.36 7.95
CA ARG A 19 6.39 -23.58 8.97
C ARG A 19 5.84 -23.56 10.39
N GLU A 20 4.76 -22.83 10.63
CA GLU A 20 4.03 -22.83 11.92
C GLU A 20 3.11 -24.06 12.08
N GLY A 21 3.07 -24.99 11.13
CA GLY A 21 2.23 -26.19 11.17
C GLY A 21 0.73 -25.89 10.96
N LYS A 22 0.39 -24.69 10.47
CA LYS A 22 -1.00 -24.28 10.20
C LYS A 22 -1.43 -24.73 8.82
N THR A 23 -2.69 -25.11 8.68
CA THR A 23 -3.34 -25.32 7.38
C THR A 23 -3.89 -24.00 6.84
N TYR A 24 -3.93 -23.85 5.52
CA TYR A 24 -4.45 -22.65 4.85
C TYR A 24 -5.24 -23.00 3.60
N GLU A 25 -6.08 -22.06 3.18
CA GLU A 25 -6.77 -22.04 1.89
C GLU A 25 -6.37 -20.74 1.18
N VAL A 26 -6.06 -20.82 -0.12
CA VAL A 26 -5.63 -19.68 -0.92
C VAL A 26 -6.21 -19.77 -2.33
N GLU A 27 -6.53 -18.61 -2.89
CA GLU A 27 -6.96 -18.45 -4.28
C GLU A 27 -5.92 -17.65 -5.05
N THR A 28 -5.66 -18.02 -6.31
CA THR A 28 -4.87 -17.21 -7.23
C THR A 28 -5.81 -16.28 -8.01
N LEU A 29 -5.60 -14.98 -7.88
CA LEU A 29 -6.44 -13.97 -8.53
C LEU A 29 -6.08 -13.80 -10.01
N ASN A 30 -7.08 -13.50 -10.85
CA ASN A 30 -6.84 -13.00 -12.20
C ASN A 30 -6.41 -11.52 -12.17
N ASP A 31 -5.97 -10.96 -13.30
CA ASP A 31 -5.49 -9.58 -13.40
C ASP A 31 -6.48 -8.51 -12.90
N THR A 32 -7.77 -8.68 -13.18
CA THR A 32 -8.80 -7.71 -12.79
C THR A 32 -8.99 -7.71 -11.28
N ASP A 33 -9.15 -8.88 -10.69
CA ASP A 33 -9.33 -9.04 -9.25
C ASP A 33 -8.05 -8.68 -8.48
N TYR A 34 -6.88 -9.02 -9.04
CA TYR A 34 -5.58 -8.65 -8.48
C TYR A 34 -5.38 -7.13 -8.46
N LYS A 35 -5.71 -6.43 -9.54
CA LYS A 35 -5.67 -4.95 -9.60
C LYS A 35 -6.56 -4.31 -8.53
N GLN A 36 -7.76 -4.87 -8.30
CA GLN A 36 -8.65 -4.37 -7.26
C GLN A 36 -8.12 -4.71 -5.86
N ALA A 37 -7.60 -5.92 -5.66
CA ALA A 37 -7.01 -6.35 -4.41
C ALA A 37 -5.80 -5.48 -4.02
N LEU A 38 -4.92 -5.12 -4.96
CA LEU A 38 -3.81 -4.19 -4.74
C LEU A 38 -4.29 -2.80 -4.32
N ARG A 39 -5.35 -2.26 -4.92
CA ARG A 39 -5.93 -0.98 -4.51
C ARG A 39 -6.47 -1.03 -3.08
N ASN A 40 -7.14 -2.12 -2.72
CA ASN A 40 -7.60 -2.32 -1.35
C ASN A 40 -6.41 -2.46 -0.39
N LYS A 41 -5.35 -3.15 -0.82
CA LYS A 41 -4.13 -3.34 -0.04
C LYS A 41 -3.42 -2.01 0.25
N VAL A 42 -3.38 -1.07 -0.70
CA VAL A 42 -2.88 0.30 -0.43
C VAL A 42 -3.62 0.97 0.73
N VAL A 43 -4.92 0.77 0.83
CA VAL A 43 -5.73 1.35 1.93
C VAL A 43 -5.41 0.66 3.26
N GLU A 44 -5.26 -0.67 3.26
CA GLU A 44 -4.83 -1.46 4.44
C GLU A 44 -3.47 -0.95 4.95
N GLU A 45 -2.44 -0.93 4.10
CA GLU A 45 -1.09 -0.51 4.51
C GLU A 45 -1.05 0.98 4.92
N ALA A 46 -1.82 1.85 4.27
CA ALA A 46 -1.90 3.26 4.66
C ALA A 46 -2.58 3.44 6.04
N GLN A 47 -3.53 2.58 6.39
CA GLN A 47 -4.12 2.54 7.72
C GLN A 47 -3.12 2.04 8.76
N GLU A 48 -2.31 1.03 8.42
CA GLU A 48 -1.23 0.52 9.26
C GLU A 48 -0.17 1.60 9.51
N VAL A 49 0.28 2.32 8.46
CA VAL A 49 1.15 3.52 8.59
C VAL A 49 0.52 4.57 9.52
N SER A 50 -0.78 4.81 9.41
CA SER A 50 -1.47 5.79 10.24
C SER A 50 -1.60 5.37 11.72
N ALA A 51 -1.58 4.07 12.01
CA ALA A 51 -1.73 3.52 13.35
C ALA A 51 -0.39 3.10 13.98
N ALA A 52 0.69 3.11 13.20
CA ALA A 52 2.02 2.66 13.60
C ALA A 52 2.59 3.46 14.75
N SER A 53 3.37 2.78 15.60
CA SER A 53 4.29 3.43 16.52
C SER A 53 5.47 4.05 15.75
N ASP A 54 6.22 4.95 16.38
CA ASP A 54 7.42 5.53 15.76
C ASP A 54 8.47 4.45 15.39
N ASP A 55 8.56 3.37 16.18
CA ASP A 55 9.49 2.25 15.96
C ASP A 55 9.06 1.36 14.77
N ASP A 56 7.74 1.19 14.58
CA ASP A 56 7.19 0.34 13.51
C ASP A 56 7.00 1.10 12.19
N LEU A 57 6.94 2.45 12.23
CA LEU A 57 6.60 3.29 11.09
C LEU A 57 7.45 3.03 9.84
N ILE A 58 8.74 2.73 10.02
CA ILE A 58 9.64 2.41 8.90
C ILE A 58 9.20 1.13 8.16
N THR A 59 8.72 0.13 8.90
CA THR A 59 8.25 -1.14 8.36
C THR A 59 6.96 -0.93 7.59
N GLU A 60 5.98 -0.24 8.17
CA GLU A 60 4.69 -0.02 7.52
C GLU A 60 4.82 0.87 6.28
N ILE A 61 5.73 1.86 6.29
CA ILE A 61 6.04 2.64 5.09
C ILE A 61 6.67 1.75 4.02
N ALA A 62 7.59 0.86 4.39
CA ALA A 62 8.21 -0.07 3.44
C ALA A 62 7.16 -1.02 2.83
N ASP A 63 6.19 -1.48 3.63
CA ASP A 63 5.14 -2.34 3.15
C ASP A 63 4.16 -1.61 2.20
N LEU A 64 3.83 -0.34 2.49
CA LEU A 64 3.12 0.52 1.54
C LEU A 64 3.90 0.73 0.23
N TYR A 65 5.22 0.91 0.28
CA TYR A 65 6.05 1.03 -0.94
C TYR A 65 6.01 -0.24 -1.79
N GLU A 66 6.05 -1.42 -1.18
CA GLU A 66 5.96 -2.68 -1.91
C GLU A 66 4.64 -2.79 -2.70
N VAL A 67 3.52 -2.38 -2.10
CA VAL A 67 2.22 -2.39 -2.78
C VAL A 67 2.18 -1.36 -3.91
N ILE A 68 2.80 -0.19 -3.72
CA ILE A 68 2.94 0.82 -4.78
C ILE A 68 3.76 0.27 -5.95
N ASP A 69 4.89 -0.40 -5.69
CA ASP A 69 5.73 -0.97 -6.74
C ASP A 69 4.98 -2.09 -7.52
N ALA A 70 4.18 -2.92 -6.83
CA ALA A 70 3.30 -3.90 -7.48
C ALA A 70 2.22 -3.24 -8.35
N LEU A 71 1.64 -2.13 -7.91
CA LEU A 71 0.70 -1.32 -8.72
C LEU A 71 1.38 -0.73 -9.95
N ILE A 72 2.59 -0.19 -9.82
CA ILE A 72 3.37 0.33 -10.95
C ILE A 72 3.55 -0.76 -12.00
N ALA A 73 3.95 -1.97 -11.57
CA ALA A 73 4.17 -3.10 -12.46
C ALA A 73 2.89 -3.54 -13.18
N ILE A 74 1.79 -3.80 -12.47
CA ILE A 74 0.56 -4.36 -13.06
C ILE A 74 -0.19 -3.36 -13.97
N TYR A 75 0.05 -2.06 -13.80
CA TYR A 75 -0.48 -1.02 -14.69
C TYR A 75 0.49 -0.62 -15.80
N GLY A 76 1.71 -1.20 -15.84
CA GLY A 76 2.73 -0.86 -16.83
C GLY A 76 3.18 0.61 -16.75
N LEU A 77 3.20 1.17 -15.55
CA LEU A 77 3.61 2.55 -15.32
C LEU A 77 5.13 2.65 -15.18
N SER A 78 5.68 3.83 -15.42
CA SER A 78 7.08 4.12 -15.13
C SER A 78 7.22 4.82 -13.77
N LYS A 79 8.12 4.29 -12.94
CA LYS A 79 8.49 4.93 -11.66
C LYS A 79 9.10 6.32 -11.89
N SER A 80 9.85 6.51 -12.98
CA SER A 80 10.40 7.84 -13.31
C SER A 80 9.30 8.84 -13.64
N ASP A 81 8.26 8.41 -14.37
CA ASP A 81 7.17 9.29 -14.78
C ASP A 81 6.32 9.70 -13.58
N ILE A 82 6.13 8.80 -12.61
CA ILE A 82 5.45 9.10 -11.35
C ILE A 82 6.25 10.13 -10.53
N ILE A 83 7.57 9.95 -10.42
CA ILE A 83 8.44 10.89 -9.72
C ILE A 83 8.43 12.26 -10.42
N GLN A 84 8.55 12.28 -11.74
CA GLN A 84 8.43 13.51 -12.53
C GLN A 84 7.08 14.19 -12.28
N LYS A 85 5.98 13.41 -12.25
CA LYS A 85 4.65 13.95 -11.94
C LYS A 85 4.57 14.51 -10.53
N GLN A 86 5.22 13.87 -9.55
CA GLN A 86 5.30 14.38 -8.18
C GLN A 86 6.04 15.71 -8.13
N HIS A 87 7.16 15.85 -8.84
CA HIS A 87 7.92 17.12 -8.93
C HIS A 87 7.09 18.24 -9.56
N GLU A 88 6.47 18.01 -10.72
CA GLU A 88 5.56 18.99 -11.36
C GLU A 88 4.49 19.48 -10.38
N ARG A 89 3.90 18.55 -9.61
CA ARG A 89 2.86 18.89 -8.64
C ARG A 89 3.41 19.68 -7.47
N ARG A 90 4.64 19.39 -7.02
CA ARG A 90 5.32 20.14 -5.96
C ARG A 90 5.64 21.57 -6.39
N GLU A 91 6.06 21.79 -7.63
CA GLU A 91 6.30 23.14 -8.17
C GLU A 91 5.01 23.97 -8.24
N ILE A 92 3.91 23.36 -8.70
CA ILE A 92 2.63 24.07 -8.87
C ILE A 92 1.89 24.28 -7.54
N ARG A 93 1.91 23.28 -6.64
CA ARG A 93 1.06 23.25 -5.42
C ARG A 93 1.83 23.41 -4.12
N GLY A 94 3.16 23.37 -4.15
CA GLY A 94 4.01 23.29 -2.98
C GLY A 94 4.10 21.88 -2.39
N GLY A 95 4.90 21.77 -1.32
CA GLY A 95 5.02 20.57 -0.48
C GLY A 95 4.39 20.78 0.91
N PHE A 96 4.66 19.83 1.81
CA PHE A 96 4.14 19.87 3.19
C PHE A 96 5.05 20.61 4.18
N ASP A 97 6.15 21.22 3.71
CA ASP A 97 7.19 21.86 4.56
C ASP A 97 6.66 23.01 5.41
N LYS A 98 5.59 23.68 4.96
CA LYS A 98 4.94 24.78 5.69
C LYS A 98 4.03 24.32 6.84
N ARG A 99 3.76 23.01 6.99
CA ARG A 99 2.95 22.43 8.08
C ARG A 99 1.56 23.07 8.25
N LEU A 100 0.90 23.36 7.12
CA LEU A 100 -0.39 24.05 7.11
C LEU A 100 -1.55 23.06 7.22
N LYS A 101 -2.57 23.41 8.03
CA LYS A 101 -3.88 22.75 8.06
C LYS A 101 -4.95 23.76 7.67
N LEU A 102 -5.73 23.47 6.63
CA LEU A 102 -6.89 24.28 6.24
C LEU A 102 -8.01 24.09 7.26
N ILE A 103 -8.56 25.20 7.79
CA ILE A 103 -9.65 25.18 8.78
C ILE A 103 -11.00 25.51 8.14
N SER A 104 -11.07 26.56 7.32
CA SER A 104 -12.25 26.93 6.56
C SER A 104 -11.87 27.78 5.35
N THR A 105 -12.79 27.87 4.39
CA THR A 105 -12.76 28.83 3.28
C THR A 105 -14.11 29.55 3.26
N SER A 106 -14.10 30.83 2.94
CA SER A 106 -15.30 31.63 2.66
C SER A 106 -15.19 32.16 1.24
N ASP A 107 -16.33 32.39 0.59
CA ASP A 107 -16.39 33.05 -0.72
C ASP A 107 -16.05 34.55 -0.62
#